data_AF-A0A7J4ADJ2-F1
#
_entry.id   AF-A0A7J4ADJ2-F1
#
_cell.length_a   1.000
_cell.length_b   1.000
_cell.length_c   1.000
_cell.angle_alpha   90.00
_cell.angle_beta   90.00
_cell.angle_gamma   90.00
#
_symmetry.space_group_name_H-M   'P 1'
#
loop_
_entity.id
_entity.type
_entity.pdbx_description
1 polymer ?
#
loop_
_entity_poly.entity_id
_entity_poly.type
_entity_poly.pdbx_seq_one_letter_code
_entity_poly.pdbx_strand_id
1 'polypeptide(L)'
;MPLKAYRVSFKPCPFLLKVLNYGEFIGYKLNNESLHLLIKLKESKQNLNKPNHIKLFRNNRSKYLIMECSYNCPIKYFIRNNYINRLIMTKKNINLYIISNGNIKMKDILFNNGVCLINIERMNIKDLLISDNESEFLKEVIELGYLDYPKKITIRDLANRLKKSRTGTMIMVRRIFKKLVRTVV
;
A
#
# COMPACT_ATOMS: atom_id res chain seq x y z
N MET A 1 -16.14 -9.75 10.71
CA MET A 1 -15.95 -10.59 9.50
C MET A 1 -14.49 -11.05 9.45
N PRO A 2 -14.15 -12.26 8.98
CA PRO A 2 -12.76 -12.71 8.99
C PRO A 2 -11.91 -11.88 8.02
N LEU A 3 -10.76 -11.39 8.50
CA LEU A 3 -9.73 -10.78 7.65
C LEU A 3 -9.28 -11.78 6.58
N LYS A 4 -9.13 -11.30 5.34
CA LYS A 4 -8.68 -12.10 4.20
C LYS A 4 -7.49 -11.43 3.53
N ALA A 5 -6.50 -12.24 3.17
CA ALA A 5 -5.30 -11.81 2.48
C ALA A 5 -5.46 -12.03 0.97
N TYR A 6 -4.97 -11.08 0.18
CA TYR A 6 -4.99 -11.17 -1.28
C TYR A 6 -3.68 -10.68 -1.88
N ARG A 7 -3.28 -11.30 -2.99
CA ARG A 7 -2.34 -10.77 -3.96
C ARG A 7 -3.12 -10.16 -5.12
N VAL A 8 -2.89 -8.89 -5.37
CA VAL A 8 -3.44 -8.17 -6.50
C VAL A 8 -2.31 -7.87 -7.47
N SER A 9 -2.42 -8.37 -8.69
CA SER A 9 -1.39 -8.25 -9.72
C SER A 9 -1.93 -7.49 -10.93
N PHE A 10 -1.16 -6.52 -11.43
CA PHE A 10 -1.52 -5.77 -12.63
C PHE A 10 -0.26 -5.22 -13.32
N LYS A 11 -0.36 -4.97 -14.63
CA LYS A 11 0.75 -4.43 -15.41
C LYS A 11 0.99 -2.94 -15.10
N PRO A 12 2.25 -2.46 -15.07
CA PRO A 12 2.53 -1.04 -15.02
C PRO A 12 1.88 -0.30 -16.20
N CYS A 13 1.38 0.91 -15.95
CA CYS A 13 0.90 1.76 -17.05
C CYS A 13 2.09 2.17 -17.95
N PRO A 14 1.85 2.55 -19.22
CA PRO A 14 2.91 2.91 -20.16
C PRO A 14 3.88 3.97 -19.63
N PHE A 15 3.35 4.96 -18.90
CA PHE A 15 4.20 6.00 -18.31
C PHE A 15 5.10 5.45 -17.19
N LEU A 16 4.54 4.66 -16.26
CA LEU A 16 5.33 4.04 -15.20
C LEU A 16 6.40 3.10 -15.77
N LEU A 17 6.08 2.35 -16.84
CA LEU A 17 7.05 1.53 -17.56
C LEU A 17 8.19 2.38 -18.13
N LYS A 18 7.87 3.52 -18.76
CA LYS A 18 8.88 4.48 -19.25
C LYS A 18 9.79 4.94 -18.12
N VAL A 19 9.23 5.34 -16.97
CA VAL A 19 10.02 5.77 -15.81
C VAL A 19 10.91 4.64 -15.28
N LEU A 20 10.39 3.42 -15.17
CA LEU A 20 11.14 2.23 -14.73
C LEU A 20 12.22 1.78 -15.72
N ASN A 21 12.15 2.17 -16.99
CA ASN A 21 13.25 1.90 -17.94
C ASN A 21 14.47 2.77 -17.67
N TYR A 22 14.22 3.96 -17.12
CA TYR A 22 15.24 4.95 -16.86
C TYR A 22 15.77 4.97 -15.42
N GLY A 23 15.15 4.20 -14.53
CA GLY A 23 15.51 4.14 -13.13
C GLY A 23 15.10 2.83 -12.48
N GLU A 24 15.43 2.71 -11.21
CA GLU A 24 15.12 1.55 -10.38
C GLU A 24 14.13 1.96 -9.31
N PHE A 25 13.12 1.13 -9.08
CA PHE A 25 12.20 1.32 -7.97
C PHE A 25 12.90 1.01 -6.65
N ILE A 26 12.89 1.97 -5.73
CA ILE A 26 13.55 1.84 -4.42
C ILE A 26 12.52 1.66 -3.30
N GLY A 27 11.33 2.23 -3.47
CA GLY A 27 10.31 2.10 -2.45
C GLY A 27 9.10 2.97 -2.70
N TYR A 28 8.15 2.91 -1.77
CA TYR A 28 6.92 3.65 -1.84
C TYR A 28 6.53 4.19 -0.47
N LYS A 29 5.77 5.28 -0.49
CA LYS A 29 5.07 5.83 0.67
C LYS A 29 3.59 5.93 0.33
N LEU A 30 2.76 5.46 1.25
CA LEU A 30 1.32 5.63 1.19
C LEU A 30 0.94 6.95 1.85
N ASN A 31 0.15 7.74 1.14
CA ASN A 31 -0.64 8.83 1.70
C ASN A 31 -2.12 8.46 1.56
N ASN A 32 -3.00 9.13 2.32
CA ASN A 32 -4.43 8.81 2.40
C ASN A 32 -5.13 8.69 1.02
N GLU A 33 -4.62 9.37 -0.01
CA GLU A 33 -5.23 9.37 -1.35
C GLU A 33 -4.26 9.06 -2.50
N SER A 34 -2.97 8.87 -2.21
CA SER A 34 -1.96 8.74 -3.26
C SER A 34 -0.85 7.78 -2.88
N LEU A 35 -0.30 7.12 -3.90
CA LEU A 35 0.91 6.32 -3.79
C LEU A 35 2.09 7.14 -4.31
N HIS A 36 3.06 7.40 -3.44
CA HIS A 36 4.30 8.06 -3.81
C HIS A 36 5.35 6.98 -4.06
N LEU A 37 5.78 6.82 -5.30
CA LEU A 37 6.85 5.90 -5.68
C LEU A 37 8.18 6.65 -5.67
N LEU A 38 9.17 6.12 -4.96
CA LEU A 38 10.54 6.56 -4.99
C LEU A 38 11.31 5.74 -6.02
N ILE A 39 11.85 6.42 -7.02
CA ILE A 39 12.58 5.83 -8.12
C ILE A 39 13.96 6.47 -8.22
N LYS A 40 15.02 5.67 -8.22
CA LYS A 40 16.39 6.12 -8.44
C LYS A 40 16.69 6.06 -9.94
N LEU A 41 16.80 7.21 -10.57
CA LEU A 41 17.17 7.36 -11.97
C LEU A 41 18.63 6.94 -12.19
N LYS A 42 18.94 6.40 -13.37
CA LYS A 42 20.32 6.11 -13.79
C LYS A 42 21.11 7.41 -14.01
N GLU A 43 20.43 8.44 -14.50
CA GLU A 43 20.98 9.75 -14.85
C GLU A 43 20.17 10.87 -14.19
N SER A 44 20.82 11.98 -13.86
CA SER A 44 20.22 13.11 -13.15
C SER A 44 19.25 13.93 -14.01
N LYS A 45 19.41 13.93 -15.34
CA LYS A 45 18.56 14.65 -16.28
C LYS A 45 17.96 13.71 -17.31
N GLN A 46 16.63 13.61 -17.32
CA GLN A 46 15.88 12.90 -18.35
C GLN A 46 14.60 13.65 -18.67
N ASN A 47 14.24 13.76 -19.95
CA ASN A 47 12.97 14.36 -20.36
C ASN A 47 11.85 13.32 -20.25
N LEU A 48 11.13 13.38 -19.12
CA LEU A 48 9.92 12.59 -18.89
C LEU A 48 8.71 13.46 -19.20
N ASN A 49 8.18 13.37 -20.43
CA ASN A 49 6.88 13.93 -20.77
C ASN A 49 5.81 13.24 -19.94
N LYS A 50 5.41 13.88 -18.84
CA LYS A 50 4.50 13.32 -17.84
C LYS A 50 3.03 13.57 -18.20
N PRO A 51 2.14 12.61 -17.97
CA PRO A 51 0.71 12.86 -17.97
C PRO A 51 0.32 13.92 -16.94
N ASN A 52 -0.74 14.68 -17.20
CA ASN A 52 -1.22 15.75 -16.30
C ASN A 52 -1.56 15.26 -14.89
N HIS A 53 -2.03 14.02 -14.77
CA HIS A 53 -2.40 13.40 -13.50
C HIS A 53 -1.22 12.84 -12.69
N ILE A 54 0.02 12.97 -13.18
CA ILE A 54 1.22 12.51 -12.47
C ILE A 54 2.04 13.73 -12.03
N LYS A 55 2.30 13.80 -10.72
CA LYS A 55 3.24 14.76 -10.15
C LYS A 55 4.59 14.10 -10.00
N LEU A 56 5.62 14.80 -10.46
CA LEU A 56 7.02 14.39 -10.35
C LEU A 56 7.72 15.40 -9.46
N PHE A 57 8.26 14.95 -8.34
CA PHE A 57 9.16 15.75 -7.52
C PHE A 57 10.58 15.29 -7.79
N ARG A 58 11.39 16.19 -8.35
CA ARG A 58 12.82 15.97 -8.59
C ARG A 58 13.62 16.79 -7.61
N ASN A 59 14.67 16.18 -7.08
CA ASN A 59 15.73 16.93 -6.45
C ASN A 59 16.88 17.02 -7.45
N ASN A 60 17.16 18.22 -7.98
CA ASN A 60 18.15 18.43 -9.04
C ASN A 60 19.58 17.96 -8.67
N ARG A 61 19.87 17.80 -7.36
CA ARG A 61 21.16 17.32 -6.86
C ARG A 61 21.22 15.81 -6.68
N SER A 62 20.10 15.10 -6.74
CA SER A 62 20.06 13.67 -6.47
C SER A 62 19.35 12.91 -7.58
N LYS A 63 19.77 11.67 -7.83
CA LYS A 63 19.18 10.82 -8.87
C LYS A 63 17.82 10.25 -8.44
N TYR A 64 17.05 10.95 -7.61
CA TYR A 64 15.77 10.45 -7.09
C TYR A 64 14.58 11.20 -7.68
N LEU A 65 13.56 10.44 -8.03
CA LEU A 65 12.29 10.87 -8.55
C LEU A 65 11.19 10.36 -7.62
N ILE A 66 10.33 11.26 -7.15
CA ILE A 66 9.09 10.87 -6.48
C ILE A 66 7.96 11.02 -7.48
N MET A 67 7.27 9.91 -7.77
CA MET A 67 6.12 9.86 -8.66
C MET A 67 4.84 9.64 -7.84
N GLU A 68 3.93 10.61 -7.89
CA GLU A 68 2.63 10.51 -7.24
C GLU A 68 1.58 9.93 -8.21
N CYS A 69 0.96 8.81 -7.83
CA CYS A 69 -0.15 8.18 -8.57
C CYS A 69 -1.48 8.53 -7.91
N SER A 70 -2.30 9.40 -8.51
CA SER A 70 -3.44 10.02 -7.81
C SER A 70 -4.83 9.86 -8.44
N TYR A 71 -5.00 9.51 -9.73
CA TYR A 71 -6.34 9.57 -10.36
C TYR A 71 -6.90 8.27 -10.96
N ASN A 72 -6.19 7.56 -11.86
CA ASN A 72 -6.75 6.39 -12.57
C ASN A 72 -5.91 5.11 -12.40
N CYS A 73 -5.47 4.83 -11.17
CA CYS A 73 -4.67 3.65 -10.87
C CYS A 73 -5.47 2.65 -10.03
N PRO A 74 -5.48 1.34 -10.37
CA PRO A 74 -6.01 0.27 -9.53
C PRO A 74 -5.62 0.38 -8.07
N ILE A 75 -4.37 0.81 -7.85
CA ILE A 75 -3.77 1.02 -6.55
C ILE A 75 -4.63 1.95 -5.66
N LYS A 76 -5.25 3.00 -6.21
CA LYS A 76 -6.06 3.95 -5.42
C LYS A 76 -7.26 3.28 -4.74
N TYR A 77 -7.97 2.42 -5.47
CA TYR A 77 -9.08 1.64 -4.92
C TYR A 77 -8.59 0.74 -3.76
N PHE A 78 -7.47 0.04 -3.97
CA PHE A 78 -6.93 -0.85 -2.95
C PHE A 78 -6.41 -0.11 -1.72
N ILE A 79 -5.76 1.05 -1.90
CA ILE A 79 -5.28 1.89 -0.79
C ILE A 79 -6.44 2.42 0.05
N ARG A 80 -7.54 2.85 -0.58
CA ARG A 80 -8.68 3.43 0.14
C ARG A 80 -9.46 2.40 0.94
N ASN A 81 -9.57 1.17 0.43
CA ASN A 81 -10.49 0.17 0.97
C ASN A 81 -9.80 -1.00 1.70
N ASN A 82 -8.46 -1.08 1.66
CA ASN A 82 -7.73 -2.23 2.19
C ASN A 82 -6.43 -1.82 2.87
N TYR A 83 -5.93 -2.69 3.75
CA TYR A 83 -4.61 -2.54 4.35
C TYR A 83 -3.54 -3.08 3.40
N ILE A 84 -2.57 -2.25 2.99
CA ILE A 84 -1.52 -2.64 2.05
C ILE A 84 -0.31 -3.21 2.80
N ASN A 85 -0.17 -4.53 2.88
CA ASN A 85 0.99 -5.15 3.49
C ASN A 85 2.30 -4.84 2.74
N ARG A 86 2.29 -5.05 1.42
CA ARG A 86 3.51 -4.91 0.61
C ARG A 86 3.17 -4.51 -0.82
N LEU A 87 4.04 -3.73 -1.43
CA LEU A 87 4.05 -3.49 -2.88
C LEU A 87 5.39 -3.93 -3.44
N ILE A 88 5.35 -4.85 -4.40
CA ILE A 88 6.50 -5.25 -5.21
C ILE A 88 6.25 -4.76 -6.62
N MET A 89 7.18 -4.00 -7.16
CA MET A 89 7.07 -3.45 -8.50
C MET A 89 8.25 -3.89 -9.35
N THR A 90 7.91 -4.39 -10.54
CA THR A 90 8.87 -4.72 -11.59
C THR A 90 8.43 -4.05 -12.88
N LYS A 91 9.28 -4.08 -13.91
CA LYS A 91 8.92 -3.62 -15.26
C LYS A 91 7.76 -4.41 -15.88
N LYS A 92 7.55 -5.66 -15.47
CA LYS A 92 6.52 -6.54 -16.07
C LYS A 92 5.21 -6.49 -15.30
N ASN A 93 5.29 -6.40 -13.97
CA ASN A 93 4.15 -6.60 -13.09
C ASN A 93 4.29 -5.81 -11.79
N ILE A 94 3.16 -5.38 -11.26
CA ILE A 94 3.01 -4.78 -9.93
C ILE A 94 2.19 -5.74 -9.11
N ASN A 95 2.73 -6.15 -7.98
CA ASN A 95 2.06 -7.02 -7.01
C ASN A 95 1.80 -6.22 -5.73
N LEU A 96 0.53 -6.01 -5.41
CA LEU A 96 0.06 -5.52 -4.13
C LEU A 96 -0.36 -6.70 -3.27
N TYR A 97 0.10 -6.71 -2.03
CA TYR A 97 -0.30 -7.66 -1.02
C TYR A 97 -1.16 -6.93 -0.03
N ILE A 98 -2.43 -7.34 0.10
CA ILE A 98 -3.43 -6.58 0.83
C ILE A 98 -4.19 -7.46 1.81
N ILE A 99 -4.68 -6.83 2.88
CA ILE A 99 -5.60 -7.43 3.84
C ILE A 99 -6.91 -6.66 3.77
N SER A 100 -7.99 -7.39 3.50
CA SER A 100 -9.33 -6.84 3.40
C SER A 100 -10.22 -7.36 4.53
N ASN A 101 -11.16 -6.52 4.96
CA ASN A 101 -12.23 -6.93 5.86
C ASN A 101 -13.37 -7.55 5.03
N GLY A 102 -13.21 -8.81 4.65
CA GLY A 102 -14.18 -9.55 3.84
C GLY A 102 -13.71 -9.87 2.42
N ASN A 103 -14.68 -10.11 1.54
CA ASN A 103 -14.42 -10.44 0.13
C ASN A 103 -14.30 -9.16 -0.70
N ILE A 104 -13.25 -9.09 -1.53
CA ILE A 104 -13.14 -8.05 -2.57
C ILE A 104 -14.06 -8.45 -3.71
N LYS A 105 -15.09 -7.65 -4.03
CA LYS A 105 -15.98 -7.94 -5.16
C LYS A 105 -15.36 -7.34 -6.42
N MET A 106 -15.32 -8.11 -7.52
CA MET A 106 -14.80 -7.62 -8.80
C MET A 106 -15.55 -6.38 -9.34
N LYS A 107 -16.85 -6.26 -9.03
CA LYS A 107 -17.66 -5.08 -9.39
C LYS A 107 -17.15 -3.78 -8.76
N ASP A 108 -16.40 -3.87 -7.66
CA ASP A 108 -15.84 -2.70 -6.99
C ASP A 108 -14.60 -2.14 -7.74
N ILE A 109 -14.12 -2.84 -8.77
CA ILE A 109 -12.84 -2.58 -9.47
C ILE A 109 -13.12 -2.22 -10.95
N LEU A 110 -14.21 -1.50 -11.23
CA LEU A 110 -14.49 -0.97 -12.56
C LEU A 110 -13.74 0.35 -12.76
N PHE A 111 -12.69 0.32 -13.60
CA PHE A 111 -11.95 1.52 -14.00
C PHE A 111 -12.43 2.01 -15.36
N ASN A 112 -13.10 3.16 -15.38
CA ASN A 112 -13.42 3.88 -16.60
C ASN A 112 -12.13 4.53 -17.16
N ASN A 113 -11.89 4.29 -18.45
CA ASN A 113 -10.82 4.85 -19.30
C ASN A 113 -9.49 4.09 -19.39
N GLY A 114 -9.58 2.75 -19.56
CA GLY A 114 -8.49 1.87 -20.02
C GLY A 114 -8.54 0.51 -19.34
N VAL A 115 -8.44 -0.58 -20.10
CA VAL A 115 -8.50 -1.94 -19.53
C VAL A 115 -7.18 -2.24 -18.81
N CYS A 116 -7.15 -2.00 -17.50
CA CYS A 116 -6.09 -2.55 -16.64
C CYS A 116 -6.54 -3.93 -16.17
N LEU A 117 -5.96 -4.99 -16.74
CA LEU A 117 -6.23 -6.36 -16.30
C LEU A 117 -5.65 -6.56 -14.90
N ILE A 118 -6.52 -6.79 -13.93
CA ILE A 118 -6.18 -7.01 -12.53
C ILE A 118 -6.48 -8.47 -12.21
N ASN A 119 -5.47 -9.20 -11.78
CA ASN A 119 -5.63 -10.52 -11.22
C ASN A 119 -5.69 -10.41 -9.69
N ILE A 120 -6.63 -11.12 -9.06
CA ILE A 120 -6.79 -11.15 -7.60
C ILE A 120 -6.76 -12.59 -7.17
N GLU A 121 -5.78 -12.92 -6.34
CA GLU A 121 -5.57 -14.25 -5.81
C GLU A 121 -5.68 -14.21 -4.30
N ARG A 122 -6.47 -15.13 -3.74
CA ARG A 122 -6.59 -15.26 -2.29
C ARG A 122 -5.35 -15.95 -1.74
N MET A 123 -4.79 -15.39 -0.68
CA MET A 123 -3.61 -15.92 0.00
C MET A 123 -3.94 -16.40 1.41
N ASN A 124 -3.06 -17.22 1.98
CA ASN A 124 -3.06 -17.44 3.42
C ASN A 124 -2.53 -16.18 4.11
N ILE A 125 -3.20 -15.73 5.17
CA ILE A 125 -2.79 -14.53 5.91
C ILE A 125 -1.42 -14.71 6.58
N LYS A 126 -1.04 -15.95 6.89
CA LYS A 126 0.28 -16.30 7.43
C LYS A 126 1.41 -15.96 6.46
N ASP A 127 1.16 -16.03 5.15
CA ASP A 127 2.14 -15.74 4.10
C ASP A 127 2.49 -14.25 4.00
N LEU A 128 1.70 -13.38 4.66
CA LEU A 128 1.97 -11.94 4.75
C LEU A 128 2.89 -11.55 5.92
N LEU A 129 3.52 -12.53 6.58
CA LEU A 129 4.45 -12.35 7.72
C LEU A 129 3.80 -11.68 8.95
N ILE A 130 2.50 -11.90 9.13
CA ILE A 130 1.77 -11.54 10.35
C ILE A 130 1.68 -12.83 11.18
N SER A 131 2.29 -12.85 12.37
CA SER A 131 2.14 -13.99 13.27
C SER A 131 0.68 -14.12 13.74
N ASP A 132 0.27 -15.30 14.22
CA ASP A 132 -1.11 -15.50 14.70
C ASP A 132 -1.51 -14.45 15.76
N ASN A 133 -0.60 -14.15 16.70
CA ASN A 133 -0.76 -13.08 17.69
C ASN A 133 -0.89 -11.68 17.06
N GLU A 134 -0.18 -11.40 15.97
CA GLU A 134 -0.29 -10.12 15.26
C GLU A 134 -1.58 -10.04 14.43
N SER A 135 -2.09 -11.16 13.91
CA SER A 135 -3.33 -11.23 13.16
C SER A 135 -4.53 -11.00 14.08
N GLU A 136 -4.53 -11.65 15.25
CA GLU A 136 -5.55 -11.46 16.28
C GLU A 136 -5.53 -10.03 16.81
N PHE A 137 -4.34 -9.48 17.10
CA PHE A 137 -4.19 -8.08 17.49
C PHE A 137 -4.71 -7.12 16.41
N LEU A 138 -4.41 -7.38 15.13
CA LEU A 138 -4.88 -6.54 14.03
C LEU A 138 -6.41 -6.61 13.89
N LYS A 139 -7.03 -7.78 14.07
CA LYS A 139 -8.49 -7.92 14.11
C LYS A 139 -9.09 -7.03 15.20
N GLU A 140 -8.57 -7.12 16.41
CA GLU A 140 -9.07 -6.32 17.53
C GLU A 140 -8.88 -4.81 17.28
N VAL A 141 -7.72 -4.39 16.79
CA VAL A 141 -7.46 -2.99 16.44
C VAL A 141 -8.49 -2.43 15.46
N ILE A 142 -8.93 -3.24 14.49
CA ILE A 142 -9.93 -2.88 13.48
C ILE A 142 -11.34 -2.89 14.10
N GLU A 143 -11.72 -3.98 14.76
CA GLU A 143 -13.06 -4.16 15.33
C GLU A 143 -13.39 -3.11 16.40
N LEU A 144 -12.37 -2.70 17.16
CA LEU A 144 -12.52 -1.67 18.18
C LEU A 144 -12.56 -0.25 17.60
N GLY A 145 -12.32 -0.07 16.29
CA GLY A 145 -12.36 1.23 15.63
C GLY A 145 -11.21 2.16 16.02
N TYR A 146 -10.05 1.61 16.42
CA TYR A 146 -8.84 2.41 16.65
C TYR A 146 -8.33 3.07 15.35
N LEU A 147 -8.69 2.49 14.20
CA LEU A 147 -8.31 2.95 12.85
C LEU A 147 -9.40 3.75 12.14
N ASP A 148 -10.57 3.90 12.76
CA ASP A 148 -11.66 4.69 12.21
C ASP A 148 -11.31 6.19 12.25
N TYR A 149 -11.97 6.98 11.39
CA TYR A 149 -11.95 8.44 11.49
C TYR A 149 -13.39 8.98 11.58
N PRO A 150 -13.78 9.68 12.66
CA PRO A 150 -12.99 9.87 13.89
C PRO A 150 -12.72 8.53 14.61
N LYS A 151 -11.62 8.46 15.35
CA LYS A 151 -11.27 7.26 16.10
C LYS A 151 -12.33 6.98 17.15
N LYS A 152 -12.84 5.75 17.17
CA LYS A 152 -13.82 5.32 18.19
C LYS A 152 -13.18 5.09 19.55
N ILE A 153 -11.89 4.73 19.57
CA ILE A 153 -11.14 4.48 20.80
C ILE A 153 -9.73 5.07 20.75
N THR A 154 -9.16 5.37 21.91
CA THR A 154 -7.78 5.82 22.05
C THR A 154 -6.81 4.64 22.15
N ILE A 155 -5.50 4.92 22.06
CA ILE A 155 -4.46 3.89 22.31
C ILE A 155 -4.49 3.37 23.76
N ARG A 156 -5.01 4.18 24.69
CA ARG A 156 -5.16 3.81 26.10
C ARG A 156 -6.29 2.80 26.26
N ASP A 157 -7.42 3.06 25.61
CA ASP A 157 -8.58 2.16 25.61
C ASP A 157 -8.25 0.83 24.93
N LEU A 158 -7.53 0.88 23.81
CA LEU A 158 -7.03 -0.31 23.13
C LEU A 158 -6.13 -1.16 24.04
N ALA A 159 -5.17 -0.52 24.73
CA ALA A 159 -4.27 -1.20 25.65
C ALA A 159 -5.02 -1.84 26.83
N ASN A 160 -6.01 -1.14 27.38
CA ASN A 160 -6.85 -1.62 28.46
C ASN A 160 -7.68 -2.84 28.04
N ARG A 161 -8.32 -2.79 26.86
CA ARG A 161 -9.11 -3.91 26.32
C ARG A 161 -8.25 -5.15 26.07
N LEU A 162 -7.03 -4.94 25.55
CA LEU A 162 -6.07 -6.01 25.30
C LEU A 162 -5.37 -6.52 26.56
N LYS A 163 -5.62 -5.93 27.74
CA LYS A 163 -4.89 -6.20 28.99
C LYS A 163 -3.37 -6.13 28.83
N LYS A 164 -2.89 -5.15 28.05
CA LYS A 164 -1.46 -4.91 27.77
C LYS A 164 -1.02 -3.53 28.23
N SER A 165 0.28 -3.33 28.40
CA SER A 165 0.81 -2.00 28.67
C SER A 165 0.57 -1.07 27.48
N ARG A 166 0.35 0.22 27.75
CA ARG A 166 0.19 1.25 26.70
C ARG A 166 1.40 1.28 25.76
N THR A 167 2.61 1.18 26.32
CA THR A 167 3.87 1.15 25.58
C THR A 167 3.97 -0.08 24.69
N GLY A 168 3.68 -1.27 25.24
CA GLY A 168 3.69 -2.53 24.48
C GLY A 168 2.67 -2.52 23.34
N THR A 169 1.46 -2.04 23.63
CA THR A 169 0.38 -1.89 22.62
C THR A 169 0.81 -0.93 21.52
N MET A 170 1.38 0.23 21.86
CA MET A 170 1.88 1.19 20.89
C MET A 170 3.03 0.62 20.03
N ILE A 171 3.94 -0.17 20.61
CA ILE A 171 5.00 -0.86 19.87
C ILE A 171 4.40 -1.91 18.92
N MET A 172 3.41 -2.67 19.36
CA MET A 172 2.75 -3.71 18.57
C MET A 172 1.93 -3.11 17.43
N VAL A 173 1.17 -2.04 17.70
CA VAL A 173 0.54 -1.16 16.69
C VAL A 173 1.61 -0.71 15.70
N ARG A 174 2.68 -0.05 16.15
CA ARG A 174 3.75 0.41 15.26
C ARG A 174 4.39 -0.71 14.46
N ARG A 175 4.59 -1.90 15.02
CA ARG A 175 5.19 -3.06 14.36
C ARG A 175 4.28 -3.61 13.27
N ILE A 176 3.00 -3.79 13.58
CA ILE A 176 2.00 -4.26 12.63
C ILE A 176 1.77 -3.20 11.56
N PHE A 177 1.63 -1.92 11.92
CA PHE A 177 1.61 -0.83 10.95
C PHE A 177 2.87 -0.77 10.11
N LYS A 178 4.04 -0.99 10.69
CA LYS A 178 5.28 -1.06 9.95
C LYS A 178 5.29 -2.27 9.00
N LYS A 179 4.67 -3.40 9.34
CA LYS A 179 4.48 -4.50 8.37
C LYS A 179 3.42 -4.15 7.31
N LEU A 180 2.40 -3.40 7.68
CA LEU A 180 1.34 -2.86 6.81
C LEU A 180 1.72 -1.55 6.07
N VAL A 181 2.93 -1.01 6.25
CA VAL A 181 3.35 0.30 5.72
C VAL A 181 4.82 0.31 5.28
N ARG A 182 5.68 -0.63 5.73
CA ARG A 182 7.07 -0.77 5.26
C ARG A 182 7.25 -1.86 4.21
N THR A 183 7.23 -1.41 2.98
CA THR A 183 8.41 -1.29 2.10
C THR A 183 9.78 -1.15 2.79
N VAL A 184 10.76 -2.00 2.44
CA VAL A 184 12.14 -1.68 1.95
C VAL A 184 12.72 -2.99 1.37
N VAL A 185 13.14 -3.01 0.11
CA VAL A 185 14.39 -3.67 -0.33
C VAL A 185 15.06 -2.67 -1.26
#